data_AF-A0AA35XII1-F1
#
_entry.id   AF-A0AA35XII1-F1
#
_cell.length_a   1.000
_cell.length_b   1.000
_cell.length_c   1.000
_cell.angle_alpha   90.00
_cell.angle_beta   90.00
_cell.angle_gamma   90.00
#
_symmetry.space_group_name_H-M   'P 1'
#
loop_
_entity.id
_entity.type
_entity.pdbx_description
1 polymer ?
#
loop_
_entity_poly.entity_id
_entity_poly.type
_entity_poly.pdbx_seq_one_letter_code
_entity_poly.pdbx_strand_id
1 'polypeptide(L)'
;MDPGGGPIDGHTFGQRQPPLYVTIQKILDKYPDGQIFKEIIQNADDAGASTVHFYLDSRQHGSQSLIYSSLGQFQGPSLLSYNDAMFQEKDWQSIQDMQQSVKAEDPFKVGKFGIGFNSVYHITGVVVT
;
A
#
# COMPACT_ATOMS: atom_id res chain seq x y z
N MET A 1 -13.79 50.01 23.07
CA MET A 1 -13.37 50.33 21.69
C MET A 1 -11.85 50.31 21.69
N ASP A 2 -11.27 49.27 21.12
CA ASP A 2 -9.84 49.12 20.91
C ASP A 2 -9.62 49.07 19.38
N PRO A 3 -8.86 49.99 18.78
CA PRO A 3 -8.68 50.08 17.33
C PRO A 3 -7.34 49.47 16.91
N GLY A 4 -7.37 48.45 16.03
CA GLY A 4 -6.17 48.07 15.29
C GLY A 4 -5.88 46.57 15.25
N GLY A 5 -6.80 45.78 14.68
CA GLY A 5 -6.47 44.45 14.20
C GLY A 5 -5.61 44.55 12.94
N GLY A 6 -4.31 44.30 13.06
CA GLY A 6 -3.43 44.03 11.93
C GLY A 6 -3.89 42.80 11.13
N PRO A 7 -3.37 42.59 9.91
CA PRO A 7 -3.81 41.50 9.05
C PRO A 7 -3.53 40.17 9.76
N ILE A 8 -4.61 39.45 10.07
CA ILE A 8 -4.54 38.03 10.44
C ILE A 8 -3.91 37.28 9.28
N ASP A 9 -2.64 36.91 9.44
CA ASP A 9 -1.93 36.09 8.48
C ASP A 9 -2.74 34.79 8.30
N GLY A 10 -3.26 34.61 7.09
CA GLY A 10 -4.20 33.55 6.71
C GLY A 10 -3.52 32.17 6.63
N HIS A 11 -2.74 31.80 7.63
CA HIS A 11 -2.30 30.44 7.82
C HIS A 11 -3.53 29.60 8.16
N THR A 12 -3.95 28.78 7.21
CA THR A 12 -5.05 27.82 7.29
C THR A 12 -5.00 27.07 8.63
N PHE A 13 -5.91 27.42 9.54
CA PHE A 13 -6.10 26.73 10.81
C PHE A 13 -6.88 25.44 10.54
N GLY A 14 -6.27 24.29 10.82
CA GLY A 14 -6.88 22.98 10.62
C GLY A 14 -5.92 21.84 10.94
N GLN A 15 -6.45 20.64 11.10
CA GLN A 15 -5.62 19.44 11.21
C GLN A 15 -4.89 19.21 9.88
N ARG A 16 -3.57 19.10 9.92
CA ARG A 16 -2.77 18.71 8.75
C ARG A 16 -2.82 17.20 8.60
N GLN A 17 -3.09 16.72 7.39
CA GLN A 17 -2.97 15.29 7.10
C GLN A 17 -1.51 14.88 7.33
N PRO A 18 -1.23 13.86 8.16
CA PRO A 18 0.13 13.41 8.37
C PRO A 18 0.72 12.91 7.05
N PRO A 19 2.04 13.02 6.85
CA PRO A 19 2.70 12.44 5.69
C PRO A 19 2.37 10.95 5.56
N LEU A 20 2.34 10.46 4.32
CA LEU A 20 1.96 9.08 4.03
C LEU A 20 2.81 8.05 4.81
N TYR A 21 4.13 8.27 4.89
CA TYR A 21 5.03 7.37 5.61
C TYR A 21 4.65 7.21 7.10
N VAL A 22 4.08 8.24 7.73
CA VAL A 22 3.61 8.18 9.13
C VAL A 22 2.36 7.31 9.24
N THR A 23 1.50 7.33 8.22
CA THR A 23 0.32 6.46 8.15
C THR A 23 0.73 5.02 7.95
N ILE A 24 1.69 4.77 7.04
CA ILE A 24 2.26 3.44 6.82
C ILE A 24 2.91 2.93 8.11
N GLN A 25 3.76 3.72 8.76
CA GLN A 25 4.42 3.32 10.01
C GLN A 25 3.42 2.92 11.11
N LYS A 26 2.35 3.68 11.30
CA LYS A 26 1.28 3.35 12.26
C LYS A 26 0.49 2.09 11.90
N ILE A 27 0.45 1.72 10.61
CA ILE A 27 -0.12 0.45 10.18
C ILE A 27 0.89 -0.66 10.51
N LEU A 28 2.15 -0.51 10.14
CA LEU A 28 3.20 -1.50 10.42
C LEU A 28 3.33 -1.81 11.91
N ASP A 29 3.22 -0.81 12.79
CA ASP A 29 3.26 -1.00 14.26
C ASP A 29 2.12 -1.90 14.79
N LYS A 30 1.04 -2.09 14.03
CA LYS A 30 -0.14 -2.88 14.42
C LYS A 30 -0.17 -4.29 13.84
N TYR A 31 0.73 -4.61 12.91
CA TYR A 31 0.76 -5.90 12.22
C TYR A 31 1.98 -6.71 12.69
N PRO A 32 1.81 -7.69 13.60
CA PRO A 32 2.91 -8.56 14.00
C PRO A 32 3.39 -9.43 12.82
N ASP A 33 4.67 -9.81 12.86
CA ASP A 33 5.37 -10.57 11.81
C ASP A 33 4.52 -11.72 11.22
N GLY A 34 4.46 -11.79 9.89
CA GLY A 34 3.83 -12.89 9.14
C GLY A 34 2.38 -12.70 8.71
N GLN A 35 1.72 -11.59 9.08
CA GLN A 35 0.36 -11.29 8.58
C GLN A 35 0.31 -11.02 7.07
N ILE A 36 1.42 -10.56 6.48
CA ILE A 36 1.52 -10.25 5.06
C ILE A 36 1.11 -11.41 4.14
N PHE A 37 1.54 -12.64 4.45
CA PHE A 37 1.18 -13.80 3.63
C PHE A 37 -0.32 -14.09 3.69
N LYS A 38 -0.94 -13.90 4.87
CA LYS A 38 -2.38 -14.11 5.05
C LYS A 38 -3.18 -13.07 4.26
N GLU A 39 -2.77 -11.81 4.30
CA GLU A 39 -3.42 -10.73 3.55
C GLU A 39 -3.30 -10.95 2.03
N ILE A 40 -2.15 -11.40 1.54
CA ILE A 40 -1.97 -11.70 0.12
C ILE A 40 -2.83 -12.90 -0.32
N ILE A 41 -2.90 -13.96 0.50
CA ILE A 41 -3.78 -15.11 0.23
C ILE A 41 -5.24 -14.68 0.23
N GLN A 42 -5.67 -13.85 1.18
CA GLN A 42 -7.04 -13.32 1.23
C GLN A 42 -7.37 -12.48 -0.01
N ASN A 43 -6.45 -11.62 -0.47
CA ASN A 43 -6.66 -10.86 -1.71
C ASN A 43 -6.83 -11.77 -2.93
N ALA A 44 -6.10 -12.88 -2.98
CA ALA A 44 -6.24 -13.85 -4.06
C ALA A 44 -7.59 -14.59 -3.98
N ASP A 45 -8.01 -15.00 -2.78
CA ASP A 45 -9.31 -15.63 -2.53
C ASP A 45 -10.48 -14.70 -2.93
N ASP A 46 -10.42 -13.43 -2.51
CA ASP A 46 -11.41 -12.41 -2.86
C ASP A 46 -11.48 -12.11 -4.37
N ALA A 47 -10.36 -12.31 -5.08
CA ALA A 47 -10.28 -12.21 -6.53
C ALA A 47 -10.77 -13.48 -7.26
N GLY A 48 -11.06 -14.55 -6.53
CA GLY A 48 -11.48 -15.85 -7.07
C GLY A 48 -10.33 -16.69 -7.63
N ALA A 49 -9.10 -16.45 -7.16
CA ALA A 49 -7.94 -17.24 -7.56
C ALA A 49 -8.06 -18.70 -7.06
N SER A 50 -7.60 -19.64 -7.88
CA SER A 50 -7.48 -21.05 -7.51
C SER A 50 -6.09 -21.40 -7.00
N THR A 51 -5.09 -20.58 -7.33
CA THR A 51 -3.70 -20.81 -6.92
C THR A 51 -3.01 -19.54 -6.47
N VAL A 52 -2.10 -19.69 -5.50
CA VAL A 52 -1.20 -18.63 -5.01
C VAL A 52 0.20 -19.21 -4.89
N HIS A 53 1.19 -18.49 -5.42
CA HIS A 53 2.60 -18.87 -5.37
C HIS A 53 3.42 -17.74 -4.77
N PHE A 54 4.29 -18.08 -3.82
CA PHE A 54 5.28 -17.17 -3.26
C PHE A 54 6.68 -17.61 -3.70
N TYR A 55 7.46 -16.67 -4.24
CA TYR A 55 8.83 -16.92 -4.68
C TYR A 55 9.77 -15.96 -3.97
N LEU A 56 10.79 -16.50 -3.29
CA LEU A 56 11.92 -15.71 -2.87
C LEU A 56 12.92 -15.65 -4.02
N ASP A 57 12.91 -14.56 -4.76
CA ASP A 57 13.84 -14.31 -5.83
C ASP A 57 15.11 -13.67 -5.28
N SER A 58 16.20 -14.43 -5.28
CA SER A 58 17.50 -13.97 -4.78
C SER A 58 18.38 -13.35 -5.86
N ARG A 59 17.84 -13.10 -7.07
CA ARG A 59 18.59 -12.52 -8.19
C ARG A 59 18.90 -11.04 -7.94
N GLN A 60 19.98 -10.60 -8.58
CA GLN A 60 20.34 -9.19 -8.74
C GLN A 60 20.15 -8.81 -10.21
N HIS A 61 19.32 -7.81 -10.45
CA HIS A 61 19.03 -7.28 -11.77
C HIS A 61 19.92 -6.08 -12.12
N GLY A 62 20.06 -5.82 -13.42
CA GLY A 62 20.84 -4.70 -13.94
C GLY A 62 20.13 -3.36 -13.74
N SER A 63 20.91 -2.29 -13.59
CA SER A 63 20.40 -0.92 -13.35
C SER A 63 20.65 0.03 -14.53
N GLN A 64 21.04 -0.49 -15.70
CA GLN A 64 21.49 0.31 -16.84
C GLN A 64 20.35 0.92 -17.66
N SER A 65 19.13 0.37 -17.56
CA SER A 65 17.98 0.76 -18.38
C SER A 65 16.75 1.03 -17.51
N LEU A 66 16.93 1.82 -16.46
CA LEU A 66 15.86 2.20 -15.54
C LEU A 66 15.22 3.53 -15.98
N ILE A 67 13.91 3.67 -15.75
CA ILE A 67 13.17 4.92 -15.99
C ILE A 67 13.73 6.04 -15.12
N TYR A 68 14.09 5.73 -13.87
CA TYR A 68 14.79 6.63 -12.96
C TYR A 68 15.99 5.91 -12.34
N SER A 69 17.13 6.59 -12.29
CA SER A 69 18.36 6.04 -11.70
C SER A 69 18.21 5.70 -10.21
N SER A 70 17.35 6.41 -9.49
CA SER A 70 17.02 6.16 -8.08
C SER A 70 16.38 4.80 -7.83
N LEU A 71 15.85 4.14 -8.87
CA LEU A 71 15.29 2.80 -8.76
C LEU A 71 16.36 1.69 -8.70
N GLY A 72 17.63 2.02 -8.93
CA GLY A 72 18.73 1.05 -8.91
C GLY A 72 18.86 0.32 -7.58
N GLN A 73 18.52 0.98 -6.48
CA GLN A 73 18.54 0.38 -5.13
C GLN A 73 17.51 -0.74 -4.94
N PHE A 74 16.50 -0.84 -5.82
CA PHE A 74 15.42 -1.84 -5.74
C PHE A 74 15.61 -3.01 -6.72
N GLN A 75 16.78 -3.13 -7.37
CA GLN A 75 17.06 -4.21 -8.33
C GLN A 75 17.62 -5.50 -7.68
N GLY A 76 17.63 -5.59 -6.35
CA GLY A 76 18.15 -6.74 -5.61
C GLY A 76 17.11 -7.83 -5.34
N PRO A 77 17.39 -8.74 -4.39
CA PRO A 77 16.46 -9.79 -3.99
C PRO A 77 15.07 -9.29 -3.63
N SER A 78 14.04 -10.05 -3.99
CA SER A 78 12.64 -9.68 -3.79
C SER A 78 11.76 -10.88 -3.44
N LEU A 79 10.64 -10.61 -2.77
CA LEU A 79 9.56 -11.57 -2.58
C LEU A 79 8.51 -11.31 -3.65
N LEU A 80 8.30 -12.28 -4.55
CA LEU A 80 7.23 -12.22 -5.54
C LEU A 80 6.03 -13.00 -5.02
N SER A 81 4.85 -12.44 -5.23
CA SER A 81 3.59 -13.15 -5.05
C SER A 81 2.80 -13.16 -6.35
N TYR A 82 2.35 -14.35 -6.74
CA TYR A 82 1.56 -14.57 -7.94
C TYR A 82 0.26 -15.28 -7.57
N ASN A 83 -0.85 -14.90 -8.22
CA ASN A 83 -2.11 -15.64 -8.22
C ASN A 83 -2.69 -15.68 -9.64
N ASP A 84 -3.57 -16.63 -9.91
CA ASP A 84 -4.14 -16.89 -11.24
C ASP A 84 -5.42 -16.10 -11.54
N ALA A 85 -5.87 -15.21 -10.64
CA ALA A 85 -6.94 -14.27 -10.92
C ALA A 85 -6.43 -13.04 -11.68
N MET A 86 -7.28 -12.48 -12.54
CA MET A 86 -6.98 -11.24 -13.25
C MET A 86 -7.59 -10.05 -12.53
N PHE A 87 -6.84 -8.94 -12.48
CA PHE A 87 -7.37 -7.67 -11.98
C PHE A 87 -8.54 -7.20 -12.84
N GLN A 88 -9.62 -6.79 -12.17
CA GLN A 88 -10.74 -6.08 -12.76
C GLN A 88 -10.53 -4.56 -12.57
N GLU A 89 -11.28 -3.75 -13.31
CA GLU A 89 -11.21 -2.27 -13.24
C GLU A 89 -11.31 -1.74 -11.79
N LYS A 90 -12.22 -2.32 -10.99
CA LYS A 90 -12.39 -1.98 -9.58
C LYS A 90 -11.16 -2.28 -8.72
N ASP A 91 -10.37 -3.29 -9.09
CA ASP A 91 -9.20 -3.72 -8.33
C ASP A 91 -8.03 -2.76 -8.59
N TRP A 92 -7.91 -2.26 -9.82
CA TRP A 92 -6.97 -1.19 -10.19
C TRP A 92 -7.26 0.13 -9.49
N GLN A 93 -8.54 0.46 -9.29
CA GLN A 93 -8.93 1.64 -8.50
C GLN A 93 -8.64 1.41 -7.01
N SER A 94 -9.00 0.24 -6.49
CA SER A 94 -8.83 -0.09 -5.07
C SER A 94 -7.36 -0.15 -4.63
N ILE A 95 -6.44 -0.60 -5.50
CA ILE A 95 -5.00 -0.67 -5.15
C ILE A 95 -4.34 0.72 -5.07
N GLN A 96 -4.93 1.72 -5.71
CA GLN A 96 -4.48 3.12 -5.63
C GLN A 96 -4.98 3.82 -4.36
N ASP A 97 -6.13 3.38 -3.83
CA ASP A 97 -6.81 3.99 -2.69
C ASP A 97 -6.39 3.39 -1.35
N MET A 98 -5.27 3.86 -0.79
CA MET A 98 -4.75 3.38 0.51
C MET A 98 -5.65 3.68 1.73
N GLN A 99 -6.64 4.58 1.60
CA GLN A 99 -7.44 5.10 2.72
C GLN A 99 -8.95 4.88 2.59
N GLN A 100 -9.46 4.37 1.46
CA GLN A 100 -10.89 4.13 1.28
C GLN A 100 -11.20 2.67 1.04
N SER A 101 -11.68 2.00 2.08
CA SER A 101 -12.34 0.71 1.93
C SER A 101 -13.68 0.92 1.23
N VAL A 102 -13.76 0.68 -0.08
CA VAL A 102 -15.02 0.79 -0.86
C VAL A 102 -16.05 -0.31 -0.48
N LYS A 103 -15.70 -1.25 0.40
CA LYS A 103 -16.56 -2.38 0.79
C LYS A 103 -17.22 -2.21 2.16
N ALA A 104 -17.96 -1.12 2.36
CA ALA A 104 -18.91 -1.04 3.47
C ALA A 104 -20.18 -1.88 3.23
N GLU A 105 -20.44 -2.32 1.98
CA GLU A 105 -21.73 -2.91 1.58
C GLU A 105 -21.70 -4.41 1.25
N ASP A 106 -20.55 -5.08 1.27
CA ASP A 106 -20.47 -6.53 0.96
C ASP A 106 -20.10 -7.37 2.21
N PRO A 107 -21.09 -7.98 2.88
CA PRO A 107 -20.86 -8.77 4.10
C PRO A 107 -20.12 -10.09 3.86
N PHE A 108 -19.91 -10.51 2.60
CA PHE A 108 -19.16 -11.73 2.26
C PHE A 108 -17.69 -11.47 1.96
N LYS A 109 -17.27 -10.20 1.84
CA LYS A 109 -15.86 -9.83 1.61
C LYS A 109 -15.20 -9.47 2.92
N VAL A 110 -14.55 -10.44 3.53
CA VAL A 110 -13.88 -10.27 4.82
C VAL A 110 -12.50 -9.65 4.60
N GLY A 111 -12.42 -8.33 4.63
CA GLY A 111 -11.13 -7.63 4.57
C GLY A 111 -11.27 -6.11 4.46
N LYS A 112 -10.55 -5.35 5.31
CA LYS A 112 -10.40 -3.90 5.13
C LYS A 112 -9.39 -3.66 4.00
N PHE A 113 -9.87 -3.70 2.75
CA PHE A 113 -9.06 -3.36 1.58
C PHE A 113 -8.35 -2.02 1.82
N GLY A 114 -7.04 -2.02 1.58
CA GLY A 114 -6.14 -0.89 1.80
C GLY A 114 -5.25 -1.03 3.02
N ILE A 115 -5.71 -1.59 4.15
CA ILE A 115 -4.88 -1.69 5.37
C ILE A 115 -4.00 -2.94 5.36
N GLY A 116 -4.55 -4.07 4.90
CA GLY A 116 -3.83 -5.35 4.82
C GLY A 116 -2.71 -5.37 3.78
N PHE A 117 -2.93 -4.77 2.61
CA PHE A 117 -1.90 -4.61 1.58
C PHE A 117 -0.73 -3.73 2.04
N ASN A 118 -0.97 -2.74 2.90
CA ASN A 118 0.09 -1.93 3.48
C ASN A 118 1.07 -2.73 4.35
N SER A 119 0.72 -3.97 4.74
CA SER A 119 1.68 -4.88 5.39
C SER A 119 2.85 -5.28 4.48
N VAL A 120 2.74 -5.11 3.15
CA VAL A 120 3.85 -5.30 2.20
C VAL A 120 5.01 -4.34 2.47
N TYR A 121 4.72 -3.17 3.05
CA TYR A 121 5.76 -2.22 3.47
C TYR A 121 6.62 -2.71 4.65
N HIS A 122 6.29 -3.83 5.29
CA HIS A 122 7.23 -4.52 6.19
C HIS A 122 8.44 -5.10 5.46
N ILE A 123 8.29 -5.43 4.16
CA ILE A 123 9.29 -6.16 3.38
C ILE A 123 9.96 -5.24 2.34
N THR A 124 9.24 -4.29 1.76
CA THR A 124 9.78 -3.43 0.69
C THR A 124 9.27 -2.00 0.76
N GLY A 125 10.13 -1.03 0.43
CA GLY A 125 9.75 0.38 0.27
C GLY A 125 9.04 0.68 -1.06
N VAL A 126 9.04 -0.27 -2.01
CA VAL A 126 8.41 -0.13 -3.34
C VAL A 126 7.69 -1.42 -3.70
N VAL A 127 6.43 -1.28 -4.12
CA VAL A 127 5.66 -2.37 -4.72
C VAL A 127 5.57 -2.11 -6.22
N VAL A 128 5.89 -3.12 -7.03
CA VAL A 128 5.75 -3.07 -8.48
C VAL A 128 4.71 -4.13 -8.86
N THR A 129 3.64 -3.70 -9.54
CA THR A 129 2.54 -4.55 -10.03
C THR A 129 2.50 -4.53 -11.54
#